data_AF-A0A928GPS0-F1
#
_entry.id   AF-A0A928GPS0-F1
#
_cell.length_a   1.000
_cell.length_b   1.000
_cell.length_c   1.000
_cell.angle_alpha   90.00
_cell.angle_beta   90.00
_cell.angle_gamma   90.00
#
_symmetry.space_group_name_H-M   'P 1'
#
loop_
_entity.id
_entity.type
_entity.pdbx_description
1 polymer ?
#
loop_
_entity_poly.entity_id
_entity_poly.type
_entity_poly.pdbx_seq_one_letter_code
_entity_poly.pdbx_strand_id
1 'polypeptide(L)'
;MKKLRSLSLLILVLLSNIVMAQYIRVLPVSTDNIGNNAAEMLHDRLNQAVSLNGMASTDNSNKFLLIPSVTVTSVEPTTTIPVQYVAEIEISLSLVDNSRKLLISQEILTRKGVADNENSAVTESIKSLKGRDPKLKKLIVNAKNEIIEYYNTECEKIIETITAYIEMEMYDEALDELNAIPQTDADLECYKNSIDILNKISVEQQTKSNNIIRNENPDVSWIND
;
A
#
# COMPACT_ATOMS: atom_id res chain seq x y z
N MET A 1 5.24 6.22 -42.58
CA MET A 1 5.95 5.14 -41.83
C MET A 1 6.45 5.53 -40.43
N LYS A 2 6.32 6.78 -39.94
CA LYS A 2 6.72 7.16 -38.56
C LYS A 2 5.64 6.95 -37.47
N LYS A 3 4.35 6.91 -37.83
CA LYS A 3 3.24 6.70 -36.87
C LYS A 3 3.05 5.25 -36.41
N LEU A 4 3.59 4.26 -37.15
CA LEU A 4 3.48 2.83 -36.80
C LEU A 4 4.46 2.39 -35.70
N ARG A 5 5.52 3.18 -35.44
CA ARG A 5 6.50 2.90 -34.38
C ARG A 5 6.05 3.35 -32.98
N SER A 6 5.06 4.23 -32.91
CA SER A 6 4.49 4.74 -31.64
C SER A 6 3.56 3.72 -30.99
N LEU A 7 2.82 2.94 -31.78
CA LEU A 7 1.82 1.98 -31.28
C LEU A 7 2.47 0.70 -30.72
N SER A 8 3.68 0.35 -31.19
CA SER A 8 4.44 -0.81 -30.70
C SER A 8 5.01 -0.62 -29.30
N LEU A 9 5.10 0.61 -28.80
CA LEU A 9 5.61 0.91 -27.45
C LEU A 9 4.54 0.73 -26.37
N LEU A 10 3.25 0.90 -26.68
CA LEU A 10 2.18 0.65 -25.72
C LEU A 10 1.97 -0.85 -25.44
N ILE A 11 2.20 -1.71 -26.45
CA ILE A 11 2.00 -3.16 -26.33
C ILE A 11 3.16 -3.84 -25.54
N LEU A 12 4.36 -3.25 -25.52
CA LEU A 12 5.50 -3.83 -24.80
C LEU A 12 5.44 -3.64 -23.27
N VAL A 13 4.58 -2.74 -22.77
CA VAL A 13 4.39 -2.53 -21.32
C VAL A 13 3.59 -3.69 -20.68
N LEU A 14 2.90 -4.51 -21.48
CA LEU A 14 2.05 -5.60 -20.97
C LEU A 14 2.80 -6.91 -20.63
N LEU A 15 4.12 -6.99 -20.85
CA LEU A 15 4.91 -8.21 -20.55
C LEU A 15 5.73 -8.14 -19.27
N SER A 16 5.83 -6.97 -18.63
CA SER A 16 6.28 -6.91 -17.23
C SER A 16 5.06 -6.96 -16.34
N ASN A 17 4.45 -8.14 -16.20
CA ASN A 17 3.58 -8.40 -15.06
C ASN A 17 4.46 -8.42 -13.81
N ILE A 18 4.74 -7.22 -13.32
CA ILE A 18 5.22 -7.00 -11.97
C ILE A 18 4.03 -7.39 -11.11
N VAL A 19 4.22 -8.42 -10.28
CA VAL A 19 3.36 -8.69 -9.14
C VAL A 19 3.28 -7.40 -8.34
N MET A 20 2.20 -6.64 -8.52
CA MET A 20 1.89 -5.49 -7.66
C MET A 20 1.39 -6.10 -6.36
N ALA A 21 2.34 -6.40 -5.49
CA ALA A 21 2.02 -6.93 -4.20
C ALA A 21 1.25 -5.86 -3.41
N GLN A 22 0.34 -6.35 -2.58
CA GLN A 22 -0.29 -5.66 -1.45
C GLN A 22 0.77 -5.16 -0.45
N TYR A 23 1.57 -4.17 -0.86
CA TYR A 23 2.62 -3.61 -0.04
C TYR A 23 2.02 -2.61 0.97
N ILE A 24 2.66 -2.51 2.13
CA ILE A 24 2.34 -1.66 3.26
C ILE A 24 3.47 -0.66 3.41
N ARG A 25 3.12 0.62 3.46
CA ARG A 25 4.06 1.68 3.82
C ARG A 25 3.95 1.99 5.32
N VAL A 26 5.08 2.00 6.01
CA VAL A 26 5.13 2.41 7.42
C VAL A 26 5.29 3.93 7.51
N LEU A 27 4.34 4.59 8.17
CA LEU A 27 4.44 6.02 8.43
C LEU A 27 5.49 6.32 9.50
N PRO A 28 6.16 7.50 9.42
CA PRO A 28 7.04 7.95 10.49
C PRO A 28 6.35 7.95 11.85
N VAL A 29 7.08 7.59 12.89
CA VAL A 29 6.60 7.61 14.27
C VAL A 29 6.75 9.04 14.80
N SER A 30 5.74 9.55 15.52
CA SER A 30 5.90 10.84 16.21
C SER A 30 7.05 10.79 17.21
N THR A 31 7.83 11.86 17.27
CA THR A 31 8.94 12.00 18.22
C THR A 31 8.46 12.53 19.58
N ASP A 32 7.19 12.92 19.68
CA ASP A 32 6.57 13.38 20.90
C ASP A 32 6.71 12.32 22.00
N ASN A 33 7.20 12.72 23.18
CA ASN A 33 7.38 11.88 24.37
C ASN A 33 8.41 10.75 24.29
N ILE A 34 8.96 10.42 23.11
CA ILE A 34 9.95 9.31 22.95
C ILE A 34 11.30 9.75 22.35
N GLY A 35 11.35 10.92 21.70
CA GLY A 35 12.55 11.45 21.06
C GLY A 35 12.91 10.79 19.72
N ASN A 36 13.77 11.47 18.95
CA ASN A 36 14.08 11.10 17.55
C ASN A 36 14.66 9.69 17.42
N ASN A 37 15.66 9.34 18.25
CA ASN A 37 16.33 8.05 18.17
C ASN A 37 15.34 6.90 18.37
N ALA A 38 14.51 6.98 19.41
CA ALA A 38 13.55 5.91 19.70
C ALA A 38 12.45 5.82 18.61
N ALA A 39 12.00 6.96 18.07
CA ALA A 39 11.06 7.02 16.95
C ALA A 39 11.62 6.37 15.67
N GLU A 40 12.85 6.71 15.27
CA GLU A 40 13.54 6.11 14.12
C GLU A 40 13.76 4.61 14.31
N MET A 41 14.21 4.21 15.50
CA MET A 41 14.38 2.80 15.83
C MET A 41 13.06 2.02 15.69
N LEU A 42 11.94 2.57 16.17
CA LEU A 42 10.64 1.92 16.02
C LEU A 42 10.24 1.84 14.53
N HIS A 43 10.40 2.93 13.78
CA HIS A 43 10.12 2.96 12.35
C HIS A 43 10.91 1.87 11.60
N ASP A 44 12.21 1.73 11.87
CA ASP A 44 13.07 0.70 11.28
C ASP A 44 12.62 -0.72 11.65
N ARG A 45 12.20 -0.95 12.90
CA ARG A 45 11.71 -2.27 13.34
C ARG A 45 10.41 -2.65 12.65
N LEU A 46 9.53 -1.69 12.45
CA LEU A 46 8.27 -1.89 11.73
C LEU A 46 8.53 -2.13 10.23
N ASN A 47 9.43 -1.35 9.61
CA ASN A 47 9.87 -1.58 8.23
C ASN A 47 10.50 -2.98 8.05
N GLN A 48 11.34 -3.38 9.00
CA GLN A 48 11.90 -4.73 9.03
C GLN A 48 10.80 -5.79 9.11
N ALA A 49 9.77 -5.58 9.94
CA ALA A 49 8.66 -6.52 10.08
C ALA A 49 7.86 -6.67 8.79
N VAL A 50 7.48 -5.56 8.13
CA VAL A 50 6.76 -5.64 6.83
C VAL A 50 7.63 -6.24 5.73
N SER A 51 8.93 -5.96 5.72
CA SER A 51 9.89 -6.53 4.77
C SER A 51 10.05 -8.05 4.95
N LEU A 52 10.17 -8.52 6.19
CA LEU A 52 10.26 -9.95 6.51
C LEU A 52 9.01 -10.74 6.10
N ASN A 53 7.87 -10.08 5.92
CA ASN A 53 6.62 -10.67 5.46
C ASN A 53 6.35 -10.40 3.97
N GLY A 54 7.32 -9.83 3.23
CA GLY A 54 7.21 -9.59 1.78
C GLY A 54 6.23 -8.49 1.39
N MET A 55 5.90 -7.58 2.32
CA MET A 55 4.89 -6.53 2.13
C MET A 55 5.46 -5.13 2.32
N ALA A 56 6.77 -4.90 2.25
CA ALA A 56 7.31 -3.54 2.40
C ALA A 56 7.14 -2.70 1.12
N SER A 57 6.72 -1.44 1.26
CA SER A 57 6.85 -0.42 0.20
C SER A 57 7.44 0.88 0.73
N THR A 58 8.20 1.54 -0.15
CA THR A 58 8.71 2.91 0.03
C THR A 58 7.97 3.93 -0.83
N ASP A 59 7.01 3.49 -1.65
CA ASP A 59 6.25 4.37 -2.54
C ASP A 59 5.21 5.17 -1.75
N ASN A 60 5.21 6.50 -1.94
CA ASN A 60 4.28 7.42 -1.30
C ASN A 60 2.84 7.28 -1.84
N SER A 61 2.66 6.63 -2.99
CA SER A 61 1.34 6.34 -3.57
C SER A 61 0.63 5.14 -2.92
N ASN A 62 1.31 4.39 -2.04
CA ASN A 62 0.74 3.19 -1.42
C ASN A 62 -0.57 3.46 -0.69
N LYS A 63 -1.61 2.69 -1.04
CA LYS A 63 -2.95 2.77 -0.42
C LYS A 63 -2.96 2.22 1.02
N PHE A 64 -2.16 1.18 1.30
CA PHE A 64 -2.10 0.57 2.63
C PHE A 64 -1.02 1.19 3.50
N LEU A 65 -1.44 1.76 4.63
CA LEU A 65 -0.55 2.47 5.55
C LEU A 65 -0.55 1.79 6.92
N LEU A 66 0.63 1.51 7.45
CA LEU A 66 0.83 1.18 8.85
C LEU A 66 1.12 2.46 9.62
N ILE A 67 0.22 2.81 10.54
CA ILE A 67 0.26 4.02 11.34
C ILE A 67 0.62 3.62 12.78
N PRO A 68 1.88 3.85 13.20
CA PRO A 68 2.30 3.65 14.57
C PRO A 68 1.98 4.86 15.46
N SER A 69 1.54 4.58 16.68
CA SER A 69 1.41 5.56 17.76
C SER A 69 2.00 4.99 19.04
N VAL A 70 2.71 5.80 19.80
CA VAL A 70 3.37 5.39 21.06
C VAL A 70 2.85 6.25 22.20
N THR A 71 2.47 5.58 23.29
CA THR A 71 2.07 6.21 24.55
C THR A 71 2.98 5.71 25.66
N VAL A 72 3.61 6.62 26.40
CA VAL A 72 4.33 6.28 27.63
C VAL A 72 3.31 6.14 28.75
N THR A 73 3.11 4.93 29.26
CA THR A 73 2.07 4.65 30.27
C THR A 73 2.58 4.86 31.68
N SER A 74 3.84 4.54 31.96
CA SER A 74 4.49 4.84 33.23
C SER A 74 6.00 4.95 33.09
N VAL A 75 6.62 5.73 33.99
CA VAL A 75 8.06 5.74 34.22
C VAL A 75 8.28 5.81 35.73
N GLU A 76 8.82 4.75 36.32
CA GLU A 76 8.96 4.63 37.77
C GLU A 76 10.40 4.32 38.18
N PRO A 77 10.94 4.95 39.23
CA PRO A 77 12.25 4.60 39.75
C PRO A 77 12.19 3.27 40.53
N THR A 78 13.21 2.44 40.35
CA THR A 78 13.41 1.22 41.14
C THR A 78 13.81 1.57 42.57
N THR A 79 13.51 0.68 43.52
CA THR A 79 13.95 0.82 44.92
C THR A 79 15.38 0.30 45.18
N THR A 80 16.15 -0.03 44.13
CA THR A 80 17.51 -0.58 44.23
C THR A 80 18.60 0.49 44.21
N ILE A 81 19.83 0.12 44.59
CA ILE A 81 21.02 0.98 44.46
C ILE A 81 22.02 0.32 43.49
N PRO A 82 22.45 1.00 42.41
CA PRO A 82 21.99 2.33 41.99
C PRO A 82 20.53 2.33 41.53
N VAL A 83 19.87 3.48 41.62
CA VAL A 83 18.50 3.68 41.14
C VAL A 83 18.50 3.54 39.61
N GLN A 84 17.56 2.75 39.10
CA GLN A 84 17.20 2.66 37.70
C GLN A 84 15.77 3.16 37.50
N TYR A 85 15.36 3.37 36.26
CA TYR A 85 14.01 3.74 35.86
C TYR A 85 13.43 2.64 35.01
N VAL A 86 12.19 2.24 35.31
CA VAL A 86 11.40 1.29 34.54
C VAL A 86 10.34 2.07 33.78
N ALA A 87 10.46 2.11 32.46
CA ALA A 87 9.45 2.69 31.59
C ALA A 87 8.56 1.59 31.03
N GLU A 88 7.25 1.81 31.05
CA GLU A 88 6.25 1.02 30.33
C GLU A 88 5.66 1.89 29.21
N ILE A 89 5.58 1.31 28.02
CA ILE A 89 5.00 1.96 26.85
C ILE A 89 3.96 1.06 26.20
N GLU A 90 3.01 1.70 25.54
CA GLU A 90 2.07 1.08 24.64
C GLU A 90 2.33 1.56 23.21
N ILE A 91 2.48 0.62 22.29
CA ILE A 91 2.62 0.88 20.86
C ILE A 91 1.35 0.39 20.19
N SER A 92 0.53 1.33 19.73
CA SER A 92 -0.67 1.06 18.94
C SER A 92 -0.32 1.09 17.46
N LEU A 93 -0.66 0.01 16.77
CA LEU A 93 -0.35 -0.18 15.36
C LEU A 93 -1.65 -0.37 14.59
N SER A 94 -2.00 0.61 13.76
CA SER A 94 -3.21 0.59 12.94
C SER A 94 -2.82 0.47 11.48
N LEU A 95 -3.31 -0.58 10.81
CA LEU A 95 -3.17 -0.74 9.37
C LEU A 95 -4.46 -0.30 8.70
N VAL A 96 -4.37 0.70 7.83
CA VAL A 96 -5.52 1.33 7.20
C VAL A 96 -5.44 1.27 5.68
N ASP A 97 -6.60 1.26 5.05
CA ASP A 97 -6.78 1.60 3.66
C ASP A 97 -6.99 3.13 3.55
N ASN A 98 -6.01 3.82 2.99
CA ASN A 98 -6.04 5.28 2.87
C ASN A 98 -6.98 5.79 1.77
N SER A 99 -7.32 4.98 0.75
CA SER A 99 -8.29 5.39 -0.27
C SER A 99 -9.72 5.27 0.27
N ARG A 100 -10.02 4.16 0.95
CA ARG A 100 -11.36 3.90 1.51
C ARG A 100 -11.59 4.46 2.91
N LYS A 101 -10.54 4.96 3.57
CA LYS A 101 -10.56 5.40 4.98
C LYS A 101 -11.06 4.31 5.93
N LEU A 102 -10.62 3.08 5.72
CA LEU A 102 -11.04 1.91 6.49
C LEU A 102 -9.89 1.37 7.35
N LEU A 103 -10.18 1.02 8.60
CA LEU A 103 -9.27 0.24 9.44
C LEU A 103 -9.33 -1.23 9.02
N ILE A 104 -8.20 -1.79 8.60
CA ILE A 104 -8.09 -3.18 8.15
C ILE A 104 -7.74 -4.09 9.33
N SER A 105 -6.69 -3.73 10.07
CA SER A 105 -6.22 -4.52 11.20
C SER A 105 -5.54 -3.63 12.22
N GLN A 106 -5.58 -4.03 13.49
CA GLN A 106 -4.93 -3.32 14.58
C GLN A 106 -4.27 -4.30 15.54
N GLU A 107 -3.17 -3.90 16.16
CA GLU A 107 -2.53 -4.63 17.26
C GLU A 107 -1.93 -3.63 18.25
N ILE A 108 -1.95 -4.00 19.53
CA ILE A 108 -1.37 -3.21 20.61
C ILE A 108 -0.26 -4.00 21.29
N LEU A 109 0.90 -3.36 21.45
CA LEU A 109 2.10 -3.94 22.06
C LEU A 109 2.46 -3.18 23.32
N THR A 110 2.55 -3.87 24.44
CA THR A 110 3.11 -3.33 25.67
C THR A 110 4.59 -3.69 25.76
N ARG A 111 5.47 -2.72 25.97
CA ARG A 111 6.91 -2.94 26.13
C ARG A 111 7.44 -2.26 27.37
N LYS A 112 8.45 -2.88 27.98
CA LYS A 112 9.13 -2.37 29.16
C LYS A 112 10.60 -2.19 28.88
N GLY A 113 11.17 -1.12 29.41
CA GLY A 113 12.59 -0.82 29.31
C GLY A 113 13.12 -0.39 30.66
N VAL A 114 14.39 -0.71 30.93
CA VAL A 114 15.06 -0.34 32.18
C VAL A 114 16.38 0.33 31.84
N ALA A 115 16.62 1.49 32.42
CA ALA A 115 17.88 2.23 32.25
C ALA A 115 18.20 3.08 33.49
N ASP A 116 19.34 3.76 33.48
CA ASP A 116 19.78 4.66 34.56
C ASP A 116 19.08 6.04 34.55
N ASN A 117 18.31 6.35 33.51
CA ASN A 117 17.49 7.56 33.41
C ASN A 117 16.18 7.31 32.64
N GLU A 118 15.18 8.16 32.87
CA GLU A 118 13.82 8.05 32.32
C GLU A 118 13.79 7.93 30.78
N ASN A 119 14.46 8.85 30.07
CA ASN A 119 14.49 8.87 28.60
C ASN A 119 15.14 7.60 28.01
N SER A 120 16.20 7.12 28.66
CA SER A 120 16.87 5.90 28.25
C SER A 120 16.03 4.66 28.52
N ALA A 121 15.22 4.67 29.59
CA ALA A 121 14.29 3.58 29.89
C ALA A 121 13.19 3.50 28.81
N VAL A 122 12.64 4.65 28.37
CA VAL A 122 11.71 4.72 27.23
C VAL A 122 12.38 4.20 25.96
N THR A 123 13.60 4.64 25.65
CA THR A 123 14.33 4.16 24.48
C THR A 123 14.54 2.63 24.54
N GLU A 124 14.95 2.10 25.70
CA GLU A 124 15.18 0.66 25.91
C GLU A 124 13.90 -0.15 25.76
N SER A 125 12.75 0.41 26.15
CA SER A 125 11.45 -0.23 25.95
C SER A 125 11.17 -0.45 24.46
N ILE A 126 11.51 0.52 23.60
CA ILE A 126 11.39 0.38 22.14
C ILE A 126 12.42 -0.62 21.60
N LYS A 127 13.66 -0.61 22.09
CA LYS A 127 14.71 -1.56 21.65
C LYS A 127 14.31 -3.02 21.85
N SER A 128 13.48 -3.30 22.86
CA SER A 128 12.99 -4.65 23.16
C SER A 128 12.10 -5.20 22.04
N LEU A 129 11.43 -4.34 21.26
CA LEU A 129 10.67 -4.75 20.08
C LEU A 129 11.61 -5.15 18.92
N LYS A 130 11.41 -6.35 18.39
CA LYS A 130 12.19 -6.88 17.25
C LYS A 130 11.30 -6.97 16.01
N GLY A 131 11.87 -6.82 14.82
CA GLY A 131 11.09 -6.96 13.57
C GLY A 131 10.47 -8.36 13.36
N ARG A 132 10.96 -9.38 14.07
CA ARG A 132 10.39 -10.76 14.07
C ARG A 132 9.35 -10.99 15.17
N ASP A 133 8.87 -9.95 15.83
CA ASP A 133 7.89 -10.09 16.89
C ASP A 133 6.63 -10.84 16.40
N PRO A 134 6.17 -11.89 17.09
CA PRO A 134 5.01 -12.67 16.66
C PRO A 134 3.74 -11.84 16.50
N LYS A 135 3.56 -10.79 17.32
CA LYS A 135 2.40 -9.91 17.20
C LYS A 135 2.48 -9.01 15.97
N LEU A 136 3.67 -8.55 15.60
CA LEU A 136 3.87 -7.83 14.33
C LEU A 136 3.57 -8.74 13.14
N LYS A 137 4.05 -9.99 13.17
CA LYS A 137 3.73 -10.98 12.13
C LYS A 137 2.22 -11.22 12.04
N LYS A 138 1.56 -11.40 13.17
CA LYS A 138 0.10 -11.60 13.23
C LYS A 138 -0.65 -10.42 12.62
N LEU A 139 -0.31 -9.18 13.01
CA LEU A 139 -0.89 -7.97 12.45
C LEU A 139 -0.80 -7.95 10.91
N ILE A 140 0.40 -8.21 10.37
CA ILE A 140 0.65 -8.16 8.93
C ILE A 140 -0.08 -9.27 8.18
N VAL A 141 -0.07 -10.49 8.71
CA VAL A 141 -0.77 -11.64 8.10
C VAL A 141 -2.29 -11.44 8.13
N ASN A 142 -2.84 -10.94 9.23
CA ASN A 142 -4.26 -10.63 9.33
C ASN A 142 -4.66 -9.57 8.31
N ALA A 143 -3.89 -8.48 8.23
CA ALA A 143 -4.14 -7.44 7.23
C ALA A 143 -4.07 -7.97 5.80
N LYS A 144 -3.12 -8.85 5.49
CA LYS A 144 -3.05 -9.53 4.20
C LYS A 144 -4.34 -10.29 3.89
N ASN A 145 -4.84 -11.08 4.84
CA ASN A 145 -6.04 -11.87 4.64
C ASN A 145 -7.29 -11.00 4.47
N GLU A 146 -7.43 -9.94 5.26
CA GLU A 146 -8.53 -8.97 5.16
C GLU A 146 -8.53 -8.22 3.82
N ILE A 147 -7.34 -7.84 3.32
CA ILE A 147 -7.21 -7.23 1.98
C ILE A 147 -7.70 -8.20 0.92
N ILE A 148 -7.23 -9.46 0.95
CA ILE A 148 -7.63 -10.52 0.02
C ILE A 148 -9.15 -10.74 0.07
N GLU A 149 -9.72 -10.89 1.26
CA GLU A 149 -11.15 -11.15 1.45
C GLU A 149 -12.02 -10.03 0.88
N TYR A 150 -11.61 -8.77 1.06
CA TYR A 150 -12.31 -7.62 0.49
C TYR A 150 -12.41 -7.70 -1.04
N TYR A 151 -11.30 -7.96 -1.73
CA TYR A 151 -11.30 -8.02 -3.20
C TYR A 151 -12.06 -9.24 -3.73
N ASN A 152 -12.08 -10.35 -2.98
CA ASN A 152 -12.90 -11.51 -3.33
C ASN A 152 -14.40 -11.24 -3.18
N THR A 153 -14.79 -10.57 -2.10
CA THR A 153 -16.21 -10.31 -1.82
C THR A 153 -16.78 -9.20 -2.70
N GLU A 154 -16.01 -8.14 -2.93
CA GLU A 154 -16.47 -6.94 -3.64
C GLU A 154 -16.10 -6.95 -5.12
N CYS A 155 -15.59 -8.06 -5.66
CA CYS A 155 -15.05 -8.13 -7.01
C CYS A 155 -16.02 -7.62 -8.09
N GLU A 156 -17.28 -8.06 -8.03
CA GLU A 156 -18.31 -7.66 -9.00
C GLU A 156 -18.48 -6.13 -9.04
N LYS A 157 -18.56 -5.51 -7.86
CA LYS A 157 -18.69 -4.06 -7.72
C LYS A 157 -17.44 -3.30 -8.16
N ILE A 158 -16.26 -3.86 -7.91
CA ILE A 158 -14.99 -3.28 -8.39
C ILE A 158 -14.95 -3.30 -9.91
N ILE A 159 -15.37 -4.41 -10.53
CA ILE A 159 -15.50 -4.54 -11.99
C ILE A 159 -16.50 -3.52 -12.55
N GLU A 160 -17.67 -3.36 -11.92
CA GLU A 160 -18.65 -2.34 -12.32
C GLU A 160 -18.06 -0.94 -12.25
N THR A 161 -17.30 -0.64 -11.19
CA THR A 161 -16.63 0.65 -11.00
C THR A 161 -15.58 0.92 -12.09
N ILE A 162 -14.73 -0.07 -12.39
CA ILE A 162 -13.75 -0.01 -13.48
C ILE A 162 -14.48 0.24 -14.81
N THR A 163 -15.56 -0.51 -15.08
CA THR A 163 -16.35 -0.37 -16.31
C THR A 163 -16.92 1.04 -16.44
N ALA A 164 -17.50 1.58 -15.37
CA ALA A 164 -18.03 2.94 -15.34
C ALA A 164 -16.96 4.00 -15.60
N TYR A 165 -15.77 3.89 -14.99
CA TYR A 165 -14.65 4.80 -15.28
C TYR A 165 -14.27 4.77 -16.75
N ILE A 166 -14.21 3.59 -17.36
CA ILE A 166 -13.88 3.45 -18.78
C ILE A 166 -14.98 4.05 -19.67
N GLU A 167 -16.26 3.84 -19.35
CA GLU A 167 -17.38 4.45 -20.08
C GLU A 167 -17.36 5.99 -20.02
N MET A 168 -16.84 6.55 -18.92
CA MET A 168 -16.61 7.98 -18.73
C MET A 168 -15.28 8.48 -19.31
N GLU A 169 -14.51 7.62 -20.00
CA GLU A 169 -13.19 7.91 -20.53
C GLU A 169 -12.13 8.28 -19.46
N MET A 170 -12.36 7.88 -18.21
CA MET A 170 -11.49 8.06 -17.04
C MET A 170 -10.51 6.88 -16.89
N TYR A 171 -9.56 6.76 -17.81
CA TYR A 171 -8.69 5.57 -17.89
C TYR A 171 -7.67 5.49 -16.76
N ASP A 172 -7.17 6.62 -16.27
CA ASP A 172 -6.18 6.63 -15.20
C ASP A 172 -6.81 6.09 -13.91
N GLU A 173 -8.05 6.48 -13.60
CA GLU A 173 -8.81 5.96 -12.47
C GLU A 173 -9.16 4.48 -12.62
N ALA A 174 -9.52 4.04 -13.83
CA ALA A 174 -9.74 2.63 -14.13
C ALA A 174 -8.48 1.78 -13.90
N LEU A 175 -7.32 2.29 -14.33
CA LEU A 175 -6.02 1.63 -14.13
C LEU A 175 -5.61 1.63 -12.65
N ASP A 176 -5.86 2.71 -11.92
CA ASP A 176 -5.58 2.82 -10.49
C ASP A 176 -6.42 1.84 -9.65
N GLU A 177 -7.66 1.59 -10.06
CA GLU A 177 -8.53 0.63 -9.40
C GLU A 177 -8.13 -0.81 -9.75
N LEU A 178 -7.82 -1.09 -11.01
CA LEU A 178 -7.27 -2.38 -11.46
C LEU A 178 -5.97 -2.74 -10.73
N ASN A 179 -5.02 -1.81 -10.68
CA ASN A 179 -3.71 -2.02 -10.06
C ASN A 179 -3.79 -2.23 -8.54
N ALA A 180 -4.94 -1.90 -7.93
CA ALA A 180 -5.18 -2.13 -6.52
C ALA A 180 -5.59 -3.58 -6.21
N ILE A 181 -6.13 -4.30 -7.21
CA ILE A 181 -6.53 -5.69 -7.07
C ILE A 181 -5.27 -6.54 -6.82
N PRO A 182 -5.19 -7.26 -5.68
CA PRO A 182 -4.06 -8.12 -5.39
C PRO A 182 -3.88 -9.19 -6.46
N GLN A 183 -2.67 -9.32 -6.99
CA GLN A 183 -2.34 -10.40 -7.94
C GLN A 183 -1.88 -11.65 -7.19
N THR A 184 -2.78 -12.27 -6.43
CA THR A 184 -2.53 -13.57 -5.78
C THR A 184 -3.35 -14.69 -6.42
N ASP A 185 -2.96 -15.95 -6.23
CA ASP A 185 -3.67 -17.10 -6.79
C ASP A 185 -5.15 -17.19 -6.36
N ALA A 186 -5.51 -16.61 -5.20
CA ALA A 186 -6.88 -16.58 -4.69
C ALA A 186 -7.79 -15.57 -5.41
N ASP A 187 -7.20 -14.49 -5.94
CA ASP A 187 -7.92 -13.33 -6.48
C ASP A 187 -7.77 -13.23 -8.01
N LEU A 188 -7.12 -14.24 -8.59
CA LEU A 188 -6.78 -14.32 -10.01
C LEU A 188 -8.02 -14.19 -10.89
N GLU A 189 -9.19 -14.64 -10.43
CA GLU A 189 -10.44 -14.50 -11.18
C GLU A 189 -10.90 -13.03 -11.26
N CYS A 190 -10.86 -12.31 -10.13
CA CYS A 190 -11.23 -10.90 -10.12
C CYS A 190 -10.29 -10.06 -10.98
N TYR A 191 -8.99 -10.33 -10.85
CA TYR A 191 -7.97 -9.70 -11.65
C TYR A 191 -8.14 -10.01 -13.14
N LYS A 192 -8.33 -11.28 -13.51
CA LYS A 192 -8.56 -11.71 -14.91
C LYS A 192 -9.77 -11.02 -15.52
N ASN A 193 -10.91 -11.04 -14.81
CA ASN A 193 -12.14 -10.42 -15.30
C ASN A 193 -11.95 -8.92 -15.53
N SER A 194 -11.25 -8.24 -14.61
CA SER A 194 -10.96 -6.81 -14.73
C SER A 194 -10.05 -6.51 -15.94
N ILE A 195 -9.01 -7.33 -16.18
CA ILE A 195 -8.14 -7.22 -17.36
C ILE A 195 -8.89 -7.49 -18.67
N ASP A 196 -9.74 -8.51 -18.71
CA ASP A 196 -10.52 -8.86 -19.90
C ASP A 196 -11.46 -7.72 -20.31
N ILE A 197 -12.06 -7.02 -19.33
CA ILE A 197 -12.90 -5.85 -19.57
C ILE A 197 -12.09 -4.69 -20.14
N LEU A 198 -10.94 -4.38 -19.53
CA LEU A 198 -10.04 -3.34 -20.02
C LEU A 198 -9.58 -3.61 -21.46
N ASN A 199 -9.24 -4.85 -21.78
CA ASN A 199 -8.82 -5.25 -23.13
C ASN A 199 -9.96 -5.06 -24.15
N LYS A 200 -11.18 -5.52 -23.81
CA LYS A 200 -12.35 -5.38 -24.68
C LYS A 200 -12.61 -3.92 -25.02
N ILE A 201 -12.63 -3.04 -24.01
CA ILE A 201 -12.96 -1.64 -24.25
C ILE A 201 -11.81 -0.91 -24.96
N SER A 202 -10.55 -1.24 -24.66
CA SER A 202 -9.39 -0.70 -25.40
C SER A 202 -9.47 -0.99 -26.90
N VAL A 203 -9.91 -2.19 -27.28
CA VAL A 203 -10.11 -2.58 -28.69
C VAL A 203 -11.29 -1.83 -29.32
N GLU A 204 -12.39 -1.65 -28.57
CA GLU A 204 -13.54 -0.87 -29.05
C GLU A 204 -13.17 0.58 -29.35
N GLN A 205 -12.37 1.21 -28.50
CA GLN A 205 -11.94 2.59 -28.71
C GLN A 205 -10.94 2.76 -29.86
N GLN A 206 -10.02 1.81 -30.04
CA GLN A 206 -9.16 1.79 -31.22
C GLN A 206 -9.99 1.63 -32.49
N THR A 207 -11.04 0.81 -32.45
CA THR A 207 -11.95 0.62 -33.59
C THR A 207 -12.73 1.89 -33.89
N LYS A 208 -13.29 2.57 -32.88
CA LYS A 208 -13.96 3.88 -33.02
C LYS A 208 -13.01 4.93 -33.62
N SER A 209 -11.80 5.04 -33.08
CA SER A 209 -10.78 5.99 -33.56
C SER A 209 -10.37 5.72 -35.01
N ASN A 210 -10.12 4.45 -35.36
CA ASN A 210 -9.77 4.05 -36.72
C ASN A 210 -10.91 4.32 -37.71
N ASN A 211 -12.17 4.17 -37.29
CA ASN A 211 -13.33 4.48 -38.11
C ASN A 211 -13.49 6.00 -38.33
N ILE A 212 -13.21 6.83 -37.33
CA ILE A 212 -13.19 8.29 -37.49
C ILE A 212 -12.14 8.69 -38.53
N ILE A 213 -10.91 8.19 -38.40
CA ILE A 213 -9.80 8.49 -39.35
C ILE A 213 -10.12 8.05 -40.78
N ARG A 214 -10.81 6.91 -40.96
CA ARG A 214 -11.19 6.41 -42.29
C ARG A 214 -12.33 7.21 -42.93
N ASN A 215 -13.17 7.84 -42.11
CA ASN A 215 -14.35 8.57 -42.57
C ASN A 215 -14.13 10.09 -42.64
N GLU A 216 -13.01 10.60 -42.12
CA GLU A 216 -12.51 11.93 -42.46
C GLU A 216 -12.07 11.94 -43.93
N ASN A 217 -12.85 12.60 -44.80
CA ASN A 217 -12.40 12.91 -46.15
C ASN A 217 -11.24 13.92 -46.00
N PRO A 218 -10.00 13.57 -46.39
CA PRO A 218 -8.88 14.48 -46.21
C PRO A 218 -9.18 15.78 -46.95
N ASP A 219 -9.07 16.91 -46.26
CA ASP A 219 -9.15 18.22 -46.90
C ASP A 219 -7.97 18.34 -47.86
N VAL A 220 -8.26 18.17 -49.14
CA VAL A 220 -7.32 18.26 -50.26
C VAL A 220 -7.43 19.59 -51.00
N SER A 221 -8.04 20.61 -50.38
CA SER A 221 -8.18 21.95 -50.98
C SER A 221 -6.84 22.58 -51.38
N TRP A 222 -5.74 22.14 -50.76
CA TRP A 222 -4.36 22.57 -51.06
C TRP A 222 -3.69 21.85 -52.24
N ILE A 223 -4.32 20.83 -52.84
CA ILE A 223 -3.73 20.07 -53.97
C ILE A 223 -3.87 20.82 -55.31
N ASN A 224 -4.69 21.87 -55.36
CA ASN A 224 -5.01 22.59 -56.61
C ASN A 224 -4.43 24.01 -56.72
N ASP A 225 -3.42 24.37 -55.92
CA ASP A 225 -2.67 25.65 -56.05
C ASP A 225 -1.26 25.44 -56.63
#